data_AF-A0A936F4E8-F1
#
_entry.id   AF-A0A936F4E8-F1
#
_cell.length_a   1.000
_cell.length_b   1.000
_cell.length_c   1.000
_cell.angle_alpha   90.00
_cell.angle_beta   90.00
_cell.angle_gamma   90.00
#
_symmetry.space_group_name_H-M   'P 1'
#
loop_
_entity.id
_entity.type
_entity.pdbx_description
1 polymer ?
#
loop_
_entity_poly.entity_id
_entity_poly.type
_entity_poly.pdbx_seq_one_letter_code
_entity_poly.pdbx_strand_id
1 'polypeptide(L)'
;MEEATDFTRPSTDFQRGWLPDGRALEPGGPNLLQASALLESLRLLNQAGVPAIAAHVARLQARLLQALDGSTRQAEARRLGALLREGRLGPFLGFHHGGSGPDRMDRLLKAGYRQGVFASVREGYLRVAFHGFHTEADADRVAQWLIEAIGTAS
;
A
#
# COMPACT_ATOMS: atom_id res chain seq x y z
N MET A 1 -14.47 9.10 -40.54
CA MET A 1 -13.92 8.23 -39.49
C MET A 1 -12.65 8.91 -39.00
N GLU A 2 -12.50 9.15 -37.71
CA GLU A 2 -11.33 9.86 -37.19
C GLU A 2 -10.12 8.91 -37.14
N GLU A 3 -9.08 9.20 -37.93
CA GLU A 3 -7.83 8.42 -37.97
C GLU A 3 -6.86 8.94 -36.91
N ALA A 4 -6.89 8.30 -35.74
CA ALA A 4 -5.99 8.62 -34.62
C ALA A 4 -4.50 8.33 -34.89
N THR A 5 -4.16 7.78 -36.05
CA THR A 5 -2.80 7.39 -36.46
C THR A 5 -2.15 8.35 -37.46
N ASP A 6 -2.87 9.39 -37.92
CA ASP A 6 -2.32 10.40 -38.82
C ASP A 6 -1.65 11.53 -38.02
N PHE A 7 -0.34 11.40 -37.83
CA PHE A 7 0.50 12.38 -37.13
C PHE A 7 0.90 13.59 -37.99
N THR A 8 0.43 13.68 -39.25
CA THR A 8 0.74 14.81 -40.14
C THR A 8 -0.19 16.00 -39.94
N ARG A 9 -1.31 15.81 -39.23
CA ARG A 9 -2.29 16.88 -38.98
C ARG A 9 -1.80 17.85 -37.90
N PRO A 10 -2.07 19.16 -38.05
CA PRO A 10 -1.68 20.15 -37.05
C PRO A 10 -2.32 19.85 -35.69
N SER A 11 -1.55 20.03 -34.60
CA SER A 11 -2.05 19.95 -33.22
C SER A 11 -3.11 21.01 -32.88
N THR A 12 -3.34 21.96 -33.77
CA THR A 12 -4.31 23.07 -33.68
C THR A 12 -5.57 22.85 -34.52
N ASP A 13 -5.83 21.63 -35.01
CA ASP A 13 -7.07 21.30 -35.73
C ASP A 13 -8.26 21.20 -34.75
N PHE A 14 -9.02 22.28 -34.63
CA PHE A 14 -10.22 22.38 -33.79
C PHE A 14 -11.46 21.69 -34.39
N GLN A 15 -11.37 21.08 -35.57
CA GLN A 15 -12.47 20.33 -36.20
C GLN A 15 -12.38 18.82 -35.94
N ARG A 16 -11.59 18.38 -34.96
CA ARG A 16 -11.54 16.98 -34.55
C ARG A 16 -12.87 16.53 -33.97
N GLY A 17 -13.32 15.35 -34.40
CA GLY A 17 -14.30 14.58 -33.66
C GLY A 17 -13.71 14.17 -32.31
N TRP A 18 -14.54 13.75 -31.37
CA TRP A 18 -14.05 12.96 -30.26
C TRP A 18 -14.23 11.49 -30.62
N LEU A 19 -13.20 10.68 -30.35
CA LEU A 19 -13.35 9.23 -30.38
C LEU A 19 -14.40 8.81 -29.33
N PRO A 20 -15.18 7.74 -29.59
CA PRO A 20 -16.30 7.36 -28.73
C PRO A 20 -15.86 6.61 -27.45
N ASP A 21 -14.56 6.40 -27.23
CA ASP A 21 -14.01 5.60 -26.13
C ASP A 21 -12.83 6.28 -25.42
N GLY A 22 -12.19 5.56 -24.51
CA GLY A 22 -11.09 6.07 -23.68
C GLY A 22 -9.93 6.71 -24.45
N ARG A 23 -9.75 6.40 -25.74
CA ARG A 23 -8.71 7.03 -26.57
C ARG A 23 -8.90 8.55 -26.72
N ALA A 24 -10.12 9.06 -26.57
CA ALA A 24 -10.39 10.49 -26.50
C ALA A 24 -9.65 11.20 -25.35
N LEU A 25 -9.28 10.47 -24.30
CA LEU A 25 -8.55 10.97 -23.13
C LEU A 25 -7.04 10.75 -23.23
N GLU A 26 -6.55 10.12 -24.31
CA GLU A 26 -5.14 9.76 -24.51
C GLU A 26 -4.56 10.44 -25.77
N PRO A 27 -4.55 11.79 -25.84
CA PRO A 27 -4.02 12.49 -27.00
C PRO A 27 -2.51 12.24 -27.15
N GLY A 28 -2.07 12.05 -28.39
CA GLY A 28 -0.66 11.82 -28.73
C GLY A 28 -0.30 10.34 -28.78
N GLY A 29 0.99 10.03 -28.59
CA GLY A 29 1.48 8.67 -28.54
C GLY A 29 1.35 8.08 -27.13
N PRO A 30 0.73 6.89 -26.96
CA PRO A 30 0.67 6.25 -25.65
C PRO A 30 2.07 5.83 -25.18
N ASN A 31 2.25 5.69 -23.87
CA ASN A 31 3.49 5.17 -23.30
C ASN A 31 3.59 3.65 -23.49
N LEU A 32 3.92 3.22 -24.70
CA LEU A 32 3.94 1.81 -25.11
C LEU A 32 4.89 0.96 -24.27
N LEU A 33 6.02 1.52 -23.82
CA LEU A 33 6.96 0.82 -22.96
C LEU A 33 6.35 0.51 -21.58
N GLN A 34 5.75 1.50 -20.92
CA GLN A 34 5.11 1.28 -19.62
C GLN A 34 3.87 0.40 -19.72
N ALA A 35 3.09 0.52 -20.79
CA ALA A 35 1.96 -0.37 -21.06
C ALA A 35 2.40 -1.83 -21.18
N SER A 36 3.53 -2.07 -21.86
CA SER A 36 4.10 -3.42 -22.01
C SER A 36 4.62 -3.97 -20.67
N ALA A 37 5.29 -3.15 -19.87
CA ALA A 37 5.75 -3.55 -18.53
C ALA A 37 4.57 -3.81 -17.56
N LEU A 38 3.50 -3.01 -17.65
CA LEU A 38 2.29 -3.20 -16.87
C LEU A 38 1.62 -4.53 -17.23
N LEU A 39 1.57 -4.90 -18.52
CA LEU A 39 1.02 -6.17 -18.96
C LEU A 39 1.74 -7.36 -18.29
N GLU A 40 3.07 -7.36 -18.27
CA GLU A 40 3.82 -8.43 -17.58
C GLU A 40 3.60 -8.42 -16.06
N SER A 41 3.51 -7.24 -15.45
CA SER A 41 3.19 -7.11 -14.02
C SER A 41 1.81 -7.71 -13.70
N LEU A 42 0.81 -7.44 -14.55
CA LEU A 42 -0.54 -8.01 -14.41
C LEU A 42 -0.54 -9.52 -14.63
N ARG A 43 0.23 -10.04 -15.58
CA ARG A 43 0.38 -11.49 -15.80
C ARG A 43 0.96 -12.17 -14.55
N LEU A 44 2.02 -11.61 -13.96
CA LEU A 44 2.63 -12.14 -12.75
C LEU A 44 1.63 -12.15 -11.58
N LEU A 45 0.92 -11.04 -11.37
CA LEU A 45 -0.11 -10.94 -10.31
C LEU A 45 -1.26 -11.94 -10.52
N ASN A 46 -1.69 -12.13 -11.77
CA ASN A 46 -2.75 -13.07 -12.11
C ASN A 46 -2.30 -14.54 -11.97
N GLN A 47 -1.05 -14.85 -12.28
CA GLN A 47 -0.46 -16.18 -12.04
C GLN A 47 -0.39 -16.52 -10.56
N ALA A 48 0.02 -15.56 -9.72
CA ALA A 48 0.01 -15.73 -8.26
C ALA A 48 -1.42 -15.76 -7.68
N GLY A 49 -2.36 -15.09 -8.32
CA GLY A 49 -3.77 -15.03 -7.94
C GLY A 49 -4.04 -13.97 -6.87
N VAL A 50 -4.86 -12.96 -7.21
CA VAL A 50 -5.24 -11.87 -6.30
C VAL A 50 -5.85 -12.37 -4.98
N PRO A 51 -6.75 -13.38 -4.96
CA PRO A 51 -7.28 -13.92 -3.70
C PRO A 51 -6.20 -14.56 -2.81
N ALA A 52 -5.24 -15.25 -3.41
CA ALA A 52 -4.14 -15.89 -2.66
C ALA A 52 -3.21 -14.84 -2.04
N ILE A 53 -2.89 -13.78 -2.80
CA ILE A 53 -2.12 -12.63 -2.30
C ILE A 53 -2.87 -11.95 -1.15
N ALA A 54 -4.17 -11.70 -1.29
CA ALA A 54 -4.98 -11.07 -0.25
C ALA A 54 -5.02 -11.92 1.03
N ALA A 55 -5.22 -13.23 0.91
CA ALA A 55 -5.19 -14.16 2.03
C ALA A 55 -3.81 -14.20 2.70
N HIS A 56 -2.73 -14.14 1.93
CA HIS A 56 -1.36 -14.06 2.45
C HIS A 56 -1.14 -12.79 3.26
N VAL A 57 -1.49 -11.63 2.69
CA VAL A 57 -1.41 -10.34 3.39
C VAL A 57 -2.23 -10.36 4.69
N ALA A 58 -3.44 -10.91 4.66
CA ALA A 58 -4.28 -11.04 5.86
C ALA A 58 -3.63 -11.91 6.95
N ARG A 59 -2.94 -13.00 6.59
CA ARG A 59 -2.17 -13.82 7.55
C ARG A 59 -1.01 -13.04 8.17
N LEU A 60 -0.27 -12.28 7.38
CA LEU A 60 0.82 -11.43 7.89
C LEU A 60 0.30 -10.33 8.83
N GLN A 61 -0.83 -9.70 8.47
CA GLN A 61 -1.52 -8.76 9.35
C GLN A 61 -1.94 -9.41 10.67
N ALA A 62 -2.57 -10.60 10.61
CA ALA A 62 -2.99 -11.33 11.80
C ALA A 62 -1.80 -11.68 12.70
N ARG A 63 -0.68 -12.14 12.11
CA ARG A 63 0.55 -12.47 12.83
C ARG A 63 1.11 -11.24 13.56
N LEU A 64 1.22 -10.10 12.88
CA LEU A 64 1.66 -8.86 13.50
C LEU A 64 0.74 -8.47 14.67
N LEU A 65 -0.58 -8.51 14.46
CA LEU A 65 -1.55 -8.12 15.50
C LEU A 65 -1.51 -9.06 16.71
N GLN A 66 -1.30 -10.37 16.49
CA GLN A 66 -1.11 -11.34 17.55
C GLN A 66 0.18 -11.09 18.33
N ALA A 67 1.28 -10.76 17.66
CA ALA A 67 2.57 -10.46 18.31
C ALA A 67 2.52 -9.19 19.16
N LEU A 68 1.59 -8.26 18.87
CA LEU A 68 1.36 -7.06 19.67
C LEU A 68 0.46 -7.30 20.90
N ASP A 69 -0.07 -8.50 21.09
CA ASP A 69 -0.84 -8.84 22.28
C ASP A 69 0.03 -8.74 23.54
N GLY A 70 -0.50 -8.15 24.60
CA GLY A 70 0.27 -7.85 25.83
C GLY A 70 1.26 -6.67 25.73
N SER A 71 1.42 -6.04 24.56
CA SER A 71 2.20 -4.81 24.42
C SER A 71 1.38 -3.55 24.78
N THR A 72 2.02 -2.39 24.89
CA THR A 72 1.29 -1.11 25.06
C THR A 72 0.41 -0.74 23.84
N ARG A 73 0.55 -1.47 22.72
CA ARG A 73 -0.31 -1.33 21.53
C ARG A 73 -1.45 -2.33 21.47
N GLN A 74 -1.65 -3.16 22.50
CA GLN A 74 -2.67 -4.20 22.53
C GLN A 74 -4.07 -3.66 22.22
N ALA A 75 -4.43 -2.47 22.70
CA ALA A 75 -5.74 -1.87 22.39
C ALA A 75 -5.94 -1.63 20.88
N GLU A 76 -4.94 -1.06 20.21
CA GLU A 76 -4.95 -0.87 18.75
C GLU A 76 -4.89 -2.21 18.01
N ALA A 77 -4.10 -3.16 18.49
CA ALA A 77 -4.01 -4.50 17.91
C ALA A 77 -5.37 -5.22 17.95
N ARG A 78 -6.09 -5.13 19.06
CA ARG A 78 -7.45 -5.68 19.20
C ARG A 78 -8.45 -4.98 18.28
N ARG A 79 -8.42 -3.64 18.20
CA ARG A 79 -9.29 -2.86 17.29
C ARG A 79 -9.09 -3.28 15.83
N LEU A 80 -7.84 -3.33 15.39
CA LEU A 80 -7.49 -3.74 14.03
C LEU A 80 -7.79 -5.24 13.80
N GLY A 81 -7.57 -6.10 14.79
CA GLY A 81 -7.89 -7.53 14.70
C GLY A 81 -9.40 -7.81 14.58
N ALA A 82 -10.26 -6.97 15.17
CA ALA A 82 -11.70 -7.03 14.95
C ALA A 82 -12.05 -6.70 13.49
N LEU A 83 -11.51 -5.59 12.96
CA LEU A 83 -11.73 -5.19 11.57
C LEU A 83 -11.20 -6.22 10.56
N LEU A 84 -10.06 -6.86 10.86
CA LEU A 84 -9.49 -7.91 10.02
C LEU A 84 -10.44 -9.11 9.93
N ARG A 85 -10.98 -9.58 11.06
CA ARG A 85 -11.93 -10.69 11.12
C ARG A 85 -13.25 -10.38 10.42
N GLU A 86 -13.68 -9.12 10.44
CA GLU A 86 -14.87 -8.64 9.73
C GLU A 86 -14.62 -8.42 8.21
N GLY A 87 -13.39 -8.60 7.71
CA GLY A 87 -13.06 -8.33 6.31
C GLY A 87 -13.10 -6.85 5.93
N ARG A 88 -12.94 -5.95 6.91
CA ARG A 88 -13.06 -4.48 6.76
C ARG A 88 -11.72 -3.76 6.66
N LEU A 89 -10.63 -4.50 6.47
CA LEU A 89 -9.31 -3.94 6.24
C LEU A 89 -8.88 -4.10 4.79
N GLY A 90 -8.21 -3.07 4.28
CA GLY A 90 -7.46 -3.15 3.04
C GLY A 90 -6.06 -3.75 3.24
N PRO A 91 -5.12 -3.50 2.31
CA PRO A 91 -3.79 -4.13 2.32
C PRO A 91 -2.82 -3.55 3.37
N PHE A 92 -3.31 -2.76 4.32
CA PHE A 92 -2.47 -2.10 5.32
C PHE A 92 -3.17 -2.00 6.68
N LEU A 93 -2.35 -1.88 7.73
CA LEU A 93 -2.75 -1.59 9.10
C LEU A 93 -2.42 -0.14 9.43
N GLY A 94 -3.44 0.64 9.79
CA GLY A 94 -3.29 2.02 10.25
C GLY A 94 -3.36 2.10 11.78
N PHE A 95 -2.22 2.25 12.43
CA PHE A 95 -2.11 2.40 13.88
C PHE A 95 -2.30 3.87 14.26
N HIS A 96 -3.28 4.12 15.12
CA HIS A 96 -3.57 5.45 15.64
C HIS A 96 -2.58 5.84 16.72
N HIS A 97 -2.30 7.13 16.87
CA HIS A 97 -1.39 7.66 17.88
C HIS A 97 -1.97 7.63 19.31
N GLY A 98 -3.24 7.25 19.49
CA GLY A 98 -3.86 7.08 20.82
C GLY A 98 -3.83 8.35 21.69
N GLY A 99 -3.97 9.53 21.07
CA GLY A 99 -3.92 10.82 21.77
C GLY A 99 -2.51 11.42 21.95
N SER A 100 -1.45 10.67 21.66
CA SER A 100 -0.05 11.16 21.81
C SER A 100 0.45 12.15 20.74
N GLY A 101 -0.43 12.59 19.84
CA GLY A 101 -0.12 13.47 18.72
C GLY A 101 0.60 12.81 17.52
N PRO A 102 0.54 13.45 16.33
CA PRO A 102 1.15 12.94 15.10
C PRO A 102 2.69 12.88 15.17
N ASP A 103 3.34 13.82 15.88
CA ASP A 103 4.80 13.88 16.03
C ASP A 103 5.40 12.61 16.64
N ARG A 104 4.63 11.90 17.49
CA ARG A 104 5.07 10.61 18.03
C ARG A 104 5.11 9.51 16.97
N MET A 105 4.21 9.55 15.99
CA MET A 105 4.24 8.59 14.88
C MET A 105 5.44 8.84 13.95
N ASP A 106 5.81 10.10 13.73
CA ASP A 106 7.02 10.43 12.96
C ASP A 106 8.31 10.00 13.67
N ARG A 107 8.40 10.19 14.99
CA ARG A 107 9.53 9.68 15.79
C ARG A 107 9.62 8.16 15.74
N LEU A 108 8.49 7.49 15.86
CA LEU A 108 8.38 6.04 15.72
C LEU A 108 8.84 5.58 14.33
N LEU A 109 8.37 6.23 13.26
CA LEU A 109 8.77 5.95 11.87
C LEU A 109 10.29 6.08 11.70
N LYS A 110 10.89 7.16 12.21
CA LYS A 110 12.35 7.37 12.18
C LYS A 110 13.10 6.28 12.94
N ALA A 111 12.55 5.78 14.06
CA ALA A 111 13.13 4.65 14.77
C ALA A 111 13.08 3.36 13.92
N GLY A 112 11.98 3.12 13.20
CA GLY A 112 11.84 1.97 12.30
C GLY A 112 12.85 1.99 11.16
N TYR A 113 13.05 3.15 10.52
CA TYR A 113 14.06 3.30 9.46
C TYR A 113 15.47 2.92 9.93
N ARG A 114 15.84 3.27 11.17
CA ARG A 114 17.14 2.88 11.75
C ARG A 114 17.29 1.38 11.97
N GLN A 115 16.19 0.64 12.03
CA GLN A 115 16.14 -0.83 12.12
C GLN A 115 15.89 -1.51 10.75
N GLY A 116 15.90 -0.72 9.66
CA GLY A 116 15.61 -1.21 8.31
C GLY A 116 14.14 -1.57 8.08
N VAL A 117 13.22 -1.04 8.89
CA VAL A 117 11.77 -1.19 8.71
C VAL A 117 11.20 0.05 8.03
N PHE A 118 10.72 -0.11 6.80
CA PHE A 118 10.18 0.99 6.01
C PHE A 118 8.65 1.00 6.04
N ALA A 119 8.09 1.97 6.75
CA ALA A 119 6.65 2.22 6.84
C ALA A 119 6.32 3.65 6.35
N SER A 120 5.10 4.12 6.57
CA SER A 120 4.74 5.51 6.29
C SER A 120 3.84 6.09 7.37
N VAL A 121 3.88 7.41 7.55
CA VAL A 121 2.82 8.14 8.26
C VAL A 121 1.95 8.85 7.23
N ARG A 122 0.63 8.68 7.35
CA ARG A 122 -0.39 9.31 6.51
C ARG A 122 -1.55 9.72 7.39
N GLU A 123 -1.96 10.99 7.28
CA GLU A 123 -3.10 11.53 8.05
C GLU A 123 -2.97 11.31 9.58
N GLY A 124 -1.74 11.30 10.11
CA GLY A 124 -1.46 11.07 11.53
C GLY A 124 -1.46 9.60 11.98
N TYR A 125 -1.69 8.65 11.08
CA TYR A 125 -1.61 7.21 11.36
C TYR A 125 -0.28 6.64 10.89
N LEU A 126 0.31 5.74 11.69
CA LEU A 126 1.39 4.89 11.20
C LEU A 126 0.77 3.76 10.34
N ARG A 127 1.12 3.75 9.06
CA ARG A 127 0.68 2.75 8.09
C ARG A 127 1.77 1.70 7.86
N VAL A 128 1.46 0.47 8.22
CA VAL A 128 2.22 -0.74 7.87
C VAL A 128 1.50 -1.46 6.74
N ALA A 129 2.14 -1.61 5.58
CA ALA A 129 1.57 -2.30 4.43
C ALA A 129 2.37 -3.56 4.11
N PHE A 130 1.70 -4.70 4.08
CA PHE A 130 2.28 -5.94 3.58
C PHE A 130 1.89 -6.14 2.11
N HIS A 131 2.74 -6.87 1.40
CA HIS A 131 2.61 -7.18 -0.02
C HIS A 131 2.86 -8.68 -0.22
N GLY A 132 2.51 -9.21 -1.40
CA GLY A 132 2.61 -10.65 -1.68
C GLY A 132 4.01 -11.25 -1.53
N PHE A 133 5.06 -10.44 -1.57
CA PHE A 133 6.45 -10.87 -1.42
C PHE A 133 6.97 -10.84 0.03
N HIS A 134 6.22 -10.28 0.97
CA HIS A 134 6.64 -10.25 2.37
C HIS A 134 6.47 -11.61 3.04
N THR A 135 7.22 -11.82 4.10
CA THR A 135 7.29 -13.08 4.86
C THR A 135 6.81 -12.89 6.30
N GLU A 136 6.60 -14.00 7.01
CA GLU A 136 6.33 -14.02 8.44
C GLU A 136 7.45 -13.35 9.24
N ALA A 137 8.72 -13.52 8.81
CA ALA A 137 9.86 -12.87 9.44
C ALA A 137 9.81 -11.34 9.31
N ASP A 138 9.29 -10.81 8.20
CA ASP A 138 9.08 -9.37 8.06
C ASP A 138 8.01 -8.87 9.04
N ALA A 139 6.92 -9.62 9.21
CA ALA A 139 5.90 -9.30 10.20
C ALA A 139 6.46 -9.32 11.64
N ASP A 140 7.32 -10.29 11.95
CA ASP A 140 7.98 -10.39 13.26
C ASP A 140 8.95 -9.22 13.50
N ARG A 141 9.72 -8.81 12.49
CA ARG A 141 10.59 -7.62 12.58
C ARG A 141 9.80 -6.35 12.84
N VAL A 142 8.65 -6.19 12.18
CA VAL A 142 7.75 -5.05 12.44
C VAL A 142 7.18 -5.10 13.85
N ALA A 143 6.78 -6.28 14.33
CA ALA A 143 6.29 -6.44 15.70
C ALA A 143 7.35 -6.04 16.72
N GLN A 144 8.59 -6.52 16.54
CA GLN A 144 9.71 -6.19 17.39
C GLN A 144 9.95 -4.69 17.45
N TRP A 145 10.02 -4.02 16.29
CA TRP A 145 10.16 -2.56 16.22
C TRP A 145 9.05 -1.83 17.00
N LEU A 146 7.79 -2.23 16.81
CA LEU A 146 6.64 -1.59 17.44
C LEU A 146 6.60 -1.79 18.97
N ILE A 147 7.18 -2.88 19.47
CA ILE A 147 7.34 -3.20 20.89
C ILE A 147 8.55 -2.45 21.49
N GLU A 148 9.69 -2.44 20.81
CA GLU A 148 10.94 -1.84 21.30
C GLU A 148 10.95 -0.32 21.30
N ALA A 149 10.27 0.32 20.35
CA ALA A 149 10.24 1.78 20.22
C ALA A 149 9.62 2.51 21.45
N ILE A 150 9.21 1.76 22.47
CA ILE A 150 8.72 2.22 23.76
C ILE A 150 9.85 2.28 24.81
N GLY A 151 10.94 1.51 24.67
CA GLY A 151 12.02 1.40 25.66
C GLY A 151 13.07 2.51 25.65
N THR A 152 13.05 3.41 24.65
CA THR A 152 14.04 4.50 24.50
C THR A 152 13.43 5.89 24.72
N ALA A 153 12.25 5.98 25.33
CA ALA A 153 11.63 7.23 25.75
C ALA A 153 11.75 7.38 27.27
N SER A 154 12.99 7.49 27.74
CA SER A 154 13.35 7.95 29.09
C SER A 154 14.16 9.24 28.95
#